data_AF-A0AAI9YY73-F1
#
_entry.id   AF-A0AAI9YY73-F1
#
_cell.length_a   1.000
_cell.length_b   1.000
_cell.length_c   1.000
_cell.angle_alpha   90.00
_cell.angle_beta   90.00
_cell.angle_gamma   90.00
#
_symmetry.space_group_name_H-M   'P 1'
#
loop_
_entity.id
_entity.type
_entity.pdbx_description
1 polymer ?
#
loop_
_entity_poly.entity_id
_entity_poly.type
_entity_poly.pdbx_seq_one_letter_code
_entity_poly.pdbx_strand_id
1 'polypeptide(L)'
;MFSTFLSMAREDLIISCWRASPSLCDSLWPINAADARTAHHPAIQDILQTLHLEEKNLVFQQQWPMRSPYFTKLFPSAHEYHQRLPNDVTLPWIELEVREKWNTRQRTFVRRIKIHQDHHALGISEDDFALKVFEKGKNLRLAAERFRSEIASNQKVTHPNVAPFLTAFEHRDSFYIVLPWAQGGNLRHFWDDHLPNGNQEGPSAPWFSMNWMADQCYNLADAIATIHGHRSELGGFALQPQLHQDIKPKNIICFASSVGGKASWVLKIIDFGLSAPVVNGCVPRKNIVEIKTYRPPEEAYPQSVIDTSWDVWCLGCLYLEFAIWALNGSAEIVNFQAERLKELHDTDDEHEFPPVLEDTFFSMRRVEFVPQNMRAISVVESPKMVPVLKESVTSVSTALKSSPTVQSDASISMSRKQANHCSQRFRALLNNSMCTKFLTGLLEYTESRMIITNSGSRATSAETRECLAEYTSAKNG
;
A
#
# COMPACT_ATOMS: atom_id res chain seq x y z
N MET A 1 12.71 29.03 28.00
CA MET A 1 13.40 29.65 29.14
C MET A 1 13.66 31.13 28.92
N PHE A 2 14.47 31.53 27.93
CA PHE A 2 14.78 32.96 27.73
C PHE A 2 13.54 33.81 27.46
N SER A 3 12.61 33.33 26.63
CA SER A 3 11.29 33.96 26.48
C SER A 3 10.52 34.06 27.79
N THR A 4 10.66 33.08 28.70
CA THR A 4 10.00 33.06 30.00
C THR A 4 10.64 34.04 30.98
N PHE A 5 11.98 34.07 31.04
CA PHE A 5 12.72 35.07 31.80
C PHE A 5 12.41 36.48 31.32
N LEU A 6 12.32 36.68 30.01
CA LEU A 6 11.87 37.96 29.44
C LEU A 6 10.46 38.32 29.90
N SER A 7 9.52 37.37 29.89
CA SER A 7 8.15 37.61 30.38
C SER A 7 8.04 37.90 31.88
N MET A 8 9.04 37.50 32.67
CA MET A 8 9.14 37.78 34.10
C MET A 8 9.97 39.04 34.41
N ALA A 9 10.47 39.76 33.39
CA ALA A 9 11.43 40.85 33.56
C ALA A 9 12.70 40.43 34.35
N ARG A 10 13.20 39.23 34.03
CA ARG A 10 14.40 38.60 34.61
C ARG A 10 15.51 38.46 33.58
N GLU A 11 15.81 39.51 32.82
CA GLU A 11 16.86 39.52 31.80
C GLU A 11 18.26 39.29 32.41
N ASP A 12 18.44 39.61 33.70
CA ASP A 12 19.62 39.29 34.50
C ASP A 12 19.95 37.78 34.46
N LEU A 13 18.92 36.94 34.46
CA LEU A 13 19.08 35.49 34.39
C LEU A 13 19.47 35.01 32.99
N ILE A 14 19.03 35.69 31.93
CA ILE A 14 19.44 35.40 30.55
C ILE A 14 20.95 35.63 30.41
N ILE A 15 21.44 36.76 30.91
CA ILE A 15 22.86 37.11 30.91
C ILE A 15 23.66 36.12 31.76
N SER A 16 23.12 35.72 32.92
CA SER A 16 23.74 34.75 33.81
C SER A 16 23.87 33.36 33.17
N CYS A 17 22.82 32.87 32.50
CA CYS A 17 22.86 31.63 31.71
C CYS A 17 23.95 31.69 30.63
N TRP A 18 23.98 32.77 29.85
CA TRP A 18 24.95 32.93 28.75
C TRP A 18 26.39 32.99 29.24
N ARG A 19 26.65 33.72 30.33
CA ARG A 19 27.99 33.80 30.96
C ARG A 19 28.43 32.45 31.50
N ALA A 20 27.52 31.70 32.08
CA ALA A 20 27.84 30.43 32.73
C ALA A 20 28.03 29.29 31.73
N SER A 21 27.36 29.32 30.58
CA SER A 21 27.64 28.43 29.46
C SER A 21 27.19 29.07 28.14
N PRO A 22 28.12 29.57 27.31
CA PRO A 22 27.78 30.12 26.00
C PRO A 22 27.17 29.08 25.05
N SER A 23 27.35 27.78 25.34
CA SER A 23 26.85 26.64 24.57
C SER A 23 25.56 26.04 25.14
N LEU A 24 24.86 26.76 26.03
CA LEU A 24 23.59 26.36 26.62
C LEU A 24 22.50 26.32 25.53
N CYS A 25 22.51 25.26 24.73
CA CYS A 25 21.59 25.03 23.62
C CYS A 25 20.37 24.19 24.05
N ASP A 26 19.40 24.07 23.15
CA ASP A 26 18.15 23.33 23.34
C ASP A 26 18.32 21.84 23.72
N SER A 27 19.55 21.30 23.61
CA SER A 27 19.90 19.93 24.00
C SER A 27 19.95 19.70 25.51
N LEU A 28 20.07 20.75 26.34
CA LEU A 28 20.05 20.69 27.81
C LEU A 28 18.63 20.67 28.41
N TRP A 29 17.63 20.48 27.56
CA TRP A 29 16.22 20.59 27.90
C TRP A 29 15.48 19.29 27.53
N PRO A 30 14.33 18.95 28.13
CA PRO A 30 13.59 19.73 29.13
C PRO A 30 14.23 19.67 30.52
N ILE A 31 13.96 20.69 31.35
CA ILE A 31 14.21 20.61 32.79
C ILE A 31 12.99 19.90 33.39
N ASN A 32 13.19 18.67 33.86
CA ASN A 32 12.18 17.91 34.60
C ASN A 32 12.75 17.54 35.99
N ALA A 33 11.92 17.58 37.02
CA ALA A 33 12.30 17.20 38.38
C ALA A 33 12.51 15.67 38.54
N ALA A 34 11.92 14.85 37.66
CA ALA A 34 11.90 13.39 37.81
C ALA A 34 12.86 12.61 36.90
N ASP A 35 13.22 13.12 35.72
CA ASP A 35 14.07 12.41 34.77
C ASP A 35 14.81 13.38 33.84
N ALA A 36 16.14 13.39 33.91
CA ALA A 36 17.08 13.42 32.78
C ALA A 36 18.48 13.88 33.23
N ARG A 37 19.51 13.37 32.56
CA ARG A 37 20.93 13.77 32.72
C ARG A 37 21.17 15.29 32.50
N THR A 38 20.17 16.03 32.04
CA THR A 38 20.15 17.48 31.79
C THR A 38 19.94 18.32 33.06
N ALA A 39 19.38 17.76 34.14
CA ALA A 39 19.21 18.47 35.41
C ALA A 39 20.54 18.76 36.13
N HIS A 40 21.68 18.22 35.67
CA HIS A 40 22.97 18.31 36.35
C HIS A 40 23.90 19.42 35.86
N HIS A 41 23.48 20.27 34.90
CA HIS A 41 24.31 21.41 34.52
C HIS A 41 24.36 22.41 35.69
N PRO A 42 25.51 22.62 36.36
CA PRO A 42 25.56 23.36 37.62
C PRO A 42 25.00 24.78 37.49
N ALA A 43 25.33 25.45 36.38
CA ALA A 43 24.82 26.79 36.09
C ALA A 43 23.29 26.89 35.99
N ILE A 44 22.62 25.85 35.48
CA ILE A 44 21.15 25.85 35.39
C ILE A 44 20.56 25.58 36.77
N GLN A 45 21.16 24.68 37.56
CA GLN A 45 20.70 24.43 38.92
C GLN A 45 20.80 25.66 39.81
N ASP A 46 21.92 26.39 39.76
CA ASP A 46 22.12 27.61 40.55
C ASP A 46 21.06 28.65 40.19
N ILE A 47 20.79 28.86 38.90
CA ILE A 47 19.75 29.78 38.42
C ILE A 47 18.36 29.32 38.87
N LEU A 48 18.04 28.04 38.72
CA LEU A 48 16.76 27.50 39.20
C LEU A 48 16.60 27.67 40.72
N GLN A 49 17.65 27.55 41.52
CA GLN A 49 17.57 27.78 42.96
C GLN A 49 17.16 29.22 43.31
N THR A 50 17.54 30.20 42.49
CA THR A 50 17.14 31.60 42.68
C THR A 50 15.68 31.90 42.34
N LEU A 51 14.98 30.99 41.66
CA LEU A 51 13.59 31.19 41.25
C LEU A 51 12.61 30.78 42.36
N HIS A 52 11.57 31.58 42.54
CA HIS A 52 10.40 31.23 43.35
C HIS A 52 9.62 30.07 42.70
N LEU A 53 8.76 29.41 43.49
CA LEU A 53 7.99 28.25 43.02
C LEU A 53 7.12 28.57 41.80
N GLU A 54 6.51 29.76 41.77
CA GLU A 54 5.69 30.21 40.63
C GLU A 54 6.52 30.44 39.37
N GLU A 55 7.69 31.07 39.49
CA GLU A 55 8.60 31.31 38.38
C GLU A 55 9.14 29.98 37.81
N LYS A 56 9.47 29.03 38.70
CA LYS A 56 9.85 27.65 38.31
C LYS A 56 8.74 27.00 37.50
N ASN A 57 7.51 27.04 38.01
CA ASN A 57 6.34 26.48 37.33
C ASN A 57 6.14 27.13 35.95
N LEU A 58 6.33 28.44 35.83
CA LEU A 58 6.21 29.14 34.57
C LEU A 58 7.30 28.69 33.57
N VAL A 59 8.56 28.59 33.99
CA VAL A 59 9.66 28.05 33.16
C VAL A 59 9.36 26.61 32.72
N PHE A 60 8.84 25.79 33.64
CA PHE A 60 8.48 24.40 33.36
C PHE A 60 7.35 24.26 32.34
N GLN A 61 6.37 25.15 32.36
CA GLN A 61 5.26 25.14 31.42
C GLN A 61 5.66 25.72 30.06
N GLN A 62 6.37 26.85 30.05
CA GLN A 62 6.71 27.59 28.84
C GLN A 62 7.86 26.99 28.02
N GLN A 63 8.59 26.00 28.55
CA GLN A 63 9.65 25.33 27.78
C GLN A 63 9.08 24.47 26.64
N TRP A 64 7.90 23.87 26.82
CA TRP A 64 7.38 22.85 25.91
C TRP A 64 6.93 23.36 24.54
N PRO A 65 6.24 24.53 24.45
CA PRO A 65 5.91 25.12 23.14
C PRO A 65 7.14 25.47 22.30
N MET A 66 8.27 25.76 22.95
CA MET A 66 9.54 26.09 22.28
C MET A 66 10.35 24.84 21.89
N ARG A 67 9.88 23.64 22.25
CA ARG A 67 10.52 22.38 21.87
C ARG A 67 9.82 21.79 20.68
N SER A 68 10.61 21.59 19.64
CA SER A 68 10.19 20.90 18.44
C SER A 68 11.16 19.76 18.14
N PRO A 69 10.67 18.51 17.93
CA PRO A 69 11.52 17.38 17.65
C PRO A 69 12.31 17.55 16.34
N TYR A 70 13.42 16.83 16.25
CA TYR A 70 14.22 16.71 15.04
C TYR A 70 14.09 15.28 14.51
N PHE A 71 13.63 15.12 13.27
CA PHE A 71 13.38 13.80 12.68
C PHE A 71 14.53 13.35 11.77
N THR A 72 15.13 12.21 12.10
CA THR A 72 16.15 11.55 11.28
C THR A 72 15.55 10.38 10.52
N LYS A 73 16.11 10.10 9.33
CA LYS A 73 15.74 8.93 8.54
C LYS A 73 16.12 7.64 9.28
N LEU A 74 15.16 6.74 9.43
CA LEU A 74 15.37 5.39 9.95
C LEU A 74 15.82 4.46 8.83
N PHE A 75 16.95 3.77 9.03
CA PHE A 75 17.51 2.86 8.02
C PHE A 75 17.14 1.39 8.30
N PRO A 76 17.03 0.55 7.24
CA PRO A 76 16.87 -0.91 7.31
C PRO A 76 18.03 -1.59 8.07
N SER A 77 18.01 -1.61 9.42
CA SER A 77 18.95 -2.32 10.32
C SER A 77 18.99 -1.72 11.73
N ALA A 78 18.48 -0.50 11.92
CA ALA A 78 18.41 0.10 13.24
C ALA A 78 17.48 -0.76 14.12
N HIS A 79 18.02 -1.31 15.22
CA HIS A 79 17.23 -1.98 16.26
C HIS A 79 16.35 -0.97 17.05
N GLU A 80 16.33 0.28 16.63
CA GLU A 80 15.59 1.36 17.26
C GLU A 80 14.15 1.38 16.74
N TYR A 81 13.25 1.07 17.66
CA TYR A 81 11.83 1.31 17.53
C TYR A 81 11.56 2.82 17.46
N HIS A 82 10.46 3.19 16.82
CA HIS A 82 9.92 4.56 16.75
C HIS A 82 10.20 5.40 18.01
N GLN A 83 10.48 6.69 17.81
CA GLN A 83 10.70 7.61 18.92
C GLN A 83 9.40 7.87 19.70
N ARG A 84 9.40 7.78 21.02
CA ARG A 84 8.29 8.29 21.85
C ARG A 84 8.56 9.73 22.24
N LEU A 85 7.74 10.64 21.75
CA LEU A 85 7.83 12.07 22.04
C LEU A 85 7.05 12.42 23.32
N PRO A 86 7.54 13.35 24.16
CA PRO A 86 6.77 13.86 25.29
C PRO A 86 5.47 14.53 24.81
N ASN A 87 4.38 14.39 25.56
CA ASN A 87 3.07 14.88 25.13
C ASN A 87 3.02 16.41 24.92
N ASP A 88 3.85 17.13 25.65
CA ASP A 88 3.85 18.59 25.68
C ASP A 88 4.62 19.23 24.53
N VAL A 89 5.49 18.49 23.82
CA VAL A 89 6.23 19.05 22.69
C VAL A 89 5.29 19.48 21.56
N THR A 90 5.69 20.54 20.87
CA THR A 90 5.02 20.98 19.64
C THR A 90 5.67 20.29 18.46
N LEU A 91 4.89 19.71 17.56
CA LEU A 91 5.43 19.04 16.38
C LEU A 91 5.86 20.10 15.33
N PRO A 92 6.92 19.86 14.53
CA PRO A 92 7.54 20.82 13.60
C PRO A 92 6.70 21.06 12.33
N TRP A 93 5.38 21.05 12.42
CA TRP A 93 4.51 21.26 11.26
C TRP A 93 4.45 22.74 10.93
N ILE A 94 4.95 23.13 9.76
CA ILE A 94 4.72 24.47 9.21
C ILE A 94 3.38 24.53 8.47
N GLU A 95 2.97 23.39 7.90
CA GLU A 95 1.63 23.18 7.35
C GLU A 95 1.12 21.82 7.80
N LEU A 96 -0.17 21.78 8.15
CA LEU A 96 -0.88 20.56 8.50
C LEU A 96 -2.22 20.59 7.79
N GLU A 97 -2.43 19.65 6.86
CA GLU A 97 -3.69 19.53 6.16
C GLU A 97 -4.83 19.32 7.16
N VAL A 98 -5.81 20.23 7.11
CA VAL A 98 -6.99 20.22 7.99
C VAL A 98 -7.94 19.15 7.50
N ARG A 99 -8.40 18.28 8.41
CA ARG A 99 -9.44 17.29 8.09
C ARG A 99 -10.81 17.96 8.06
N GLU A 100 -11.57 17.68 7.00
CA GLU A 100 -13.03 17.79 7.04
C GLU A 100 -13.64 16.67 7.93
N LYS A 101 -14.88 16.88 8.39
CA LYS A 101 -15.57 15.99 9.33
C LYS A 101 -15.61 14.54 8.81
N TRP A 102 -15.11 13.63 9.63
CA TRP A 102 -14.78 12.26 9.27
C TRP A 102 -15.64 11.21 10.01
N ASN A 103 -15.79 10.02 9.41
CA ASN A 103 -16.44 8.84 9.99
C ASN A 103 -15.60 8.24 11.14
N THR A 104 -15.96 8.50 12.40
CA THR A 104 -15.30 8.03 13.64
C THR A 104 -14.94 6.53 13.72
N ARG A 105 -15.33 5.70 12.74
CA ARG A 105 -14.96 4.28 12.63
C ARG A 105 -13.56 4.00 12.07
N GLN A 106 -12.99 4.79 11.14
CA GLN A 106 -11.58 4.55 10.74
C GLN A 106 -10.62 5.18 11.74
N ARG A 107 -9.71 4.34 12.25
CA ARG A 107 -8.67 4.69 13.23
C ARG A 107 -7.29 4.88 12.61
N THR A 108 -7.17 4.67 11.29
CA THR A 108 -5.94 4.90 10.54
C THR A 108 -6.26 5.79 9.34
N PHE A 109 -5.46 6.83 9.13
CA PHE A 109 -5.62 7.74 8.00
C PHE A 109 -4.27 8.35 7.59
N VAL A 110 -4.21 8.96 6.41
CA VAL A 110 -3.04 9.69 5.90
C VAL A 110 -3.43 11.14 5.66
N ARG A 111 -2.52 12.09 5.90
CA ARG A 111 -2.69 13.51 5.58
C ARG A 111 -1.36 14.14 5.16
N ARG A 112 -1.42 15.23 4.40
CA ARG A 112 -0.24 16.01 4.03
C ARG A 112 0.23 16.85 5.22
N ILE A 113 1.55 16.90 5.39
CA ILE A 113 2.23 17.82 6.31
C ILE A 113 3.40 18.47 5.59
N LYS A 114 3.80 19.66 6.05
CA LYS A 114 5.14 20.17 5.81
C LYS A 114 5.93 20.26 7.10
N ILE A 115 7.19 19.86 7.03
CA ILE A 115 8.13 19.92 8.15
C ILE A 115 9.15 21.01 7.85
N HIS A 116 9.46 21.87 8.83
CA HIS A 116 10.51 22.86 8.67
C HIS A 116 11.88 22.19 8.40
N GLN A 117 12.65 22.69 7.42
CA GLN A 117 13.95 22.12 7.00
C GLN A 117 14.95 21.91 8.15
N ASP A 118 15.00 22.82 9.12
CA ASP A 118 15.91 22.74 10.28
C ASP A 118 15.47 21.70 11.33
N HIS A 119 14.33 21.03 11.11
CA HIS A 119 13.77 20.02 12.01
C HIS A 119 13.79 18.61 11.42
N HIS A 120 14.48 18.39 10.29
CA HIS A 120 14.60 17.04 9.75
C HIS A 120 15.85 16.77 8.91
N ALA A 121 16.32 15.52 8.94
CA ALA A 121 17.28 14.94 8.02
C ALA A 121 16.70 13.64 7.42
N LEU A 122 15.59 13.77 6.69
CA LEU A 122 14.85 12.64 6.13
C LEU A 122 15.35 12.19 4.74
N GLY A 123 16.36 12.89 4.19
CA GLY A 123 17.01 12.51 2.93
C GLY A 123 16.12 12.66 1.70
N ILE A 124 15.15 13.58 1.75
CA ILE A 124 14.38 14.06 0.60
C ILE A 124 14.48 15.58 0.56
N SER A 125 14.50 16.13 -0.65
CA SER A 125 14.66 17.57 -0.92
C SER A 125 13.36 18.37 -0.82
N GLU A 126 12.23 17.69 -0.75
CA GLU A 126 10.92 18.31 -0.61
C GLU A 126 10.53 18.44 0.87
N ASP A 127 9.84 19.52 1.19
CA ASP A 127 9.31 19.77 2.55
C ASP A 127 7.94 19.09 2.76
N ASP A 128 7.36 18.51 1.73
CA ASP A 128 6.05 17.86 1.77
C ASP A 128 6.16 16.36 2.09
N PHE A 129 5.40 15.95 3.11
CA PHE A 129 5.39 14.57 3.57
C PHE A 129 3.96 14.05 3.73
N ALA A 130 3.81 12.74 3.62
CA ALA A 130 2.61 12.01 3.99
C ALA A 130 2.75 11.53 5.45
N LEU A 131 1.80 11.91 6.31
CA LEU A 131 1.74 11.49 7.70
C LEU A 131 0.62 10.45 7.87
N LYS A 132 0.99 9.18 7.99
CA LYS A 132 0.06 8.09 8.35
C LYS A 132 -0.12 8.08 9.87
N VAL A 133 -1.36 8.25 10.32
CA VAL A 133 -1.74 8.36 11.74
C VAL A 133 -2.50 7.11 12.15
N PHE A 134 -2.17 6.54 13.30
CA PHE A 134 -2.88 5.44 13.94
C PHE A 134 -3.39 5.93 15.30
N GLU A 135 -4.70 6.16 15.40
CA GLU A 135 -5.34 6.51 16.66
C GLU A 135 -5.34 5.30 17.59
N LYS A 136 -4.84 5.47 18.82
CA LYS A 136 -4.76 4.41 19.83
C LYS A 136 -6.15 3.82 20.15
N GLY A 137 -7.17 4.69 20.17
CA GLY A 137 -8.55 4.33 20.45
C GLY A 137 -8.70 3.52 21.76
N LYS A 138 -9.76 2.71 21.85
CA LYS A 138 -10.00 1.85 23.03
C LYS A 138 -9.10 0.61 23.10
N ASN A 139 -8.52 0.17 21.98
CA ASN A 139 -7.69 -1.03 21.93
C ASN A 139 -6.25 -0.65 21.57
N LEU A 140 -5.56 -0.03 22.53
CA LEU A 140 -4.19 0.44 22.42
C LEU A 140 -3.23 -0.66 21.97
N ARG A 141 -3.39 -1.87 22.51
CA ARG A 141 -2.51 -3.01 22.21
C ARG A 141 -2.56 -3.36 20.72
N LEU A 142 -3.76 -3.50 20.14
CA LEU A 142 -3.91 -3.82 18.72
C LEU A 142 -3.38 -2.70 17.82
N ALA A 143 -3.62 -1.43 18.16
CA ALA A 143 -3.08 -0.30 17.42
C ALA A 143 -1.54 -0.29 17.44
N ALA A 144 -0.94 -0.53 18.60
CA ALA A 144 0.50 -0.59 18.77
C ALA A 144 1.13 -1.81 18.06
N GLU A 145 0.46 -2.97 18.07
CA GLU A 145 0.88 -4.16 17.33
C GLU A 145 0.88 -3.92 15.82
N ARG A 146 -0.20 -3.33 15.27
CA ARG A 146 -0.29 -2.96 13.85
C ARG A 146 0.82 -1.98 13.44
N PHE A 147 0.99 -0.92 14.22
CA PHE A 147 2.03 0.09 13.99
C PHE A 147 3.44 -0.53 14.00
N ARG A 148 3.77 -1.35 15.01
CA ARG A 148 5.08 -2.04 15.06
C ARG A 148 5.27 -3.03 13.92
N SER A 149 4.23 -3.79 13.56
CA SER A 149 4.28 -4.75 12.45
C SER A 149 4.53 -4.06 11.11
N GLU A 150 3.90 -2.90 10.90
CA GLU A 150 4.08 -2.11 9.68
C GLU A 150 5.49 -1.51 9.59
N ILE A 151 6.01 -0.94 10.69
CA ILE A 151 7.41 -0.45 10.73
C ILE A 151 8.38 -1.59 10.45
N ALA A 152 8.23 -2.69 11.18
CA ALA A 152 9.13 -3.84 11.08
C ALA A 152 9.16 -4.38 9.64
N SER A 153 8.01 -4.44 8.97
CA SER A 153 7.92 -4.95 7.60
C SER A 153 8.50 -3.97 6.57
N ASN A 154 8.15 -2.68 6.65
CA ASN A 154 8.73 -1.65 5.76
C ASN A 154 10.26 -1.60 5.84
N GLN A 155 10.83 -1.82 7.03
CA GLN A 155 12.29 -1.80 7.24
C GLN A 155 13.00 -3.06 6.71
N LYS A 156 12.30 -4.08 6.19
CA LYS A 156 12.94 -5.27 5.61
C LYS A 156 13.22 -5.16 4.12
N VAL A 157 12.65 -4.19 3.41
CA VAL A 157 12.78 -4.09 1.96
C VAL A 157 13.20 -2.67 1.58
N THR A 158 14.12 -2.57 0.62
CA THR A 158 14.44 -1.31 -0.05
C THR A 158 14.48 -1.57 -1.54
N HIS A 159 13.71 -0.83 -2.31
CA HIS A 159 13.61 -0.97 -3.76
C HIS A 159 13.17 0.37 -4.39
N PRO A 160 13.63 0.75 -5.60
CA PRO A 160 13.22 2.01 -6.23
C PRO A 160 11.70 2.18 -6.36
N ASN A 161 10.97 1.08 -6.57
CA ASN A 161 9.51 1.01 -6.69
C ASN A 161 8.79 0.54 -5.41
N VAL A 162 9.43 0.66 -4.26
CA VAL A 162 8.78 0.61 -2.94
C VAL A 162 8.95 2.00 -2.31
N ALA A 163 7.88 2.59 -1.79
CA ALA A 163 8.01 3.91 -1.17
C ALA A 163 8.92 3.81 0.06
N PRO A 164 9.93 4.68 0.19
CA PRO A 164 10.85 4.59 1.31
C PRO A 164 10.14 4.97 2.61
N PHE A 165 10.36 4.17 3.64
CA PHE A 165 10.04 4.53 5.01
C PHE A 165 11.02 5.59 5.50
N LEU A 166 10.52 6.72 6.02
CA LEU A 166 11.39 7.81 6.47
C LEU A 166 11.59 7.75 7.97
N THR A 167 10.51 7.86 8.74
CA THR A 167 10.59 7.78 10.20
C THR A 167 9.25 7.40 10.81
N ALA A 168 9.26 7.07 12.09
CA ALA A 168 8.05 6.83 12.86
C ALA A 168 8.21 7.28 14.31
N PHE A 169 7.12 7.74 14.91
CA PHE A 169 7.09 8.22 16.29
C PHE A 169 5.73 8.02 16.96
N GLU A 170 5.72 8.06 18.27
CA GLU A 170 4.52 8.08 19.12
C GLU A 170 4.42 9.46 19.77
N HIS A 171 3.26 10.10 19.68
CA HIS A 171 3.00 11.38 20.36
C HIS A 171 1.55 11.42 20.83
N ARG A 172 1.32 11.75 22.11
CA ARG A 172 -0.02 11.80 22.71
C ARG A 172 -0.80 10.51 22.45
N ASP A 173 -1.99 10.60 21.87
CA ASP A 173 -2.91 9.48 21.69
C ASP A 173 -2.80 8.78 20.34
N SER A 174 -1.67 8.94 19.64
CA SER A 174 -1.50 8.39 18.29
C SER A 174 -0.07 7.91 18.01
N PHE A 175 0.02 6.98 17.05
CA PHE A 175 1.26 6.59 16.41
C PHE A 175 1.32 7.21 15.01
N TYR A 176 2.53 7.49 14.55
CA TYR A 176 2.77 8.23 13.32
C TYR A 176 3.86 7.57 12.49
N ILE A 177 3.62 7.44 11.18
CA ILE A 177 4.64 7.10 10.19
C ILE A 177 4.74 8.27 9.21
N VAL A 178 5.96 8.72 8.95
CA VAL A 178 6.27 9.76 7.96
C VAL A 178 6.81 9.07 6.69
N LEU A 179 6.19 9.39 5.57
CA LEU A 179 6.49 8.87 4.24
C LEU A 179 6.67 10.06 3.28
N PRO A 180 7.33 9.88 2.13
CA PRO A 180 7.38 10.92 1.10
C PRO A 180 5.96 11.25 0.62
N TRP A 181 5.69 12.53 0.38
CA TRP A 181 4.46 12.93 -0.29
C TRP A 181 4.51 12.55 -1.77
N ALA A 182 3.40 12.07 -2.31
CA ALA A 182 3.29 11.70 -3.71
C ALA A 182 2.26 12.56 -4.42
N GLN A 183 2.72 13.30 -5.42
CA GLN A 183 1.94 14.33 -6.09
C GLN A 183 0.76 13.75 -6.88
N GLY A 184 0.86 12.50 -7.34
CA GLY A 184 -0.19 11.83 -8.12
C GLY A 184 -1.15 10.98 -7.27
N GLY A 185 -0.99 10.96 -5.94
CA GLY A 185 -1.83 10.15 -5.07
C GLY A 185 -1.74 8.64 -5.33
N ASN A 186 -2.81 7.91 -5.04
CA ASN A 186 -2.88 6.47 -5.32
C ASN A 186 -3.34 6.19 -6.76
N LEU A 187 -2.97 5.03 -7.30
CA LEU A 187 -3.17 4.66 -8.69
C LEU A 187 -4.66 4.64 -9.09
N ARG A 188 -5.57 4.34 -8.14
CA ARG A 188 -7.01 4.38 -8.45
C ARG A 188 -7.49 5.79 -8.76
N HIS A 189 -7.20 6.75 -7.88
CA HIS A 189 -7.55 8.16 -8.14
C HIS A 189 -6.77 8.71 -9.33
N PHE A 190 -5.51 8.30 -9.48
CA PHE A 190 -4.68 8.70 -10.61
C PHE A 190 -5.30 8.32 -11.96
N TRP A 191 -5.90 7.13 -12.06
CA TRP A 191 -6.65 6.70 -13.25
C TRP A 191 -7.91 7.53 -13.49
N ASP A 192 -8.59 7.96 -12.43
CA ASP A 192 -9.78 8.81 -12.53
C ASP A 192 -9.40 10.23 -13.02
N ASP A 193 -8.23 10.75 -12.60
CA ASP A 193 -7.75 12.10 -12.92
C ASP A 193 -7.02 12.21 -14.27
N HIS A 194 -6.54 11.08 -14.84
CA HIS A 194 -5.74 11.07 -16.06
C HIS A 194 -6.34 10.12 -17.10
N LEU A 195 -6.71 10.66 -18.26
CA LEU A 195 -7.21 9.85 -19.37
C LEU A 195 -6.11 9.61 -20.42
N PRO A 196 -5.83 8.35 -20.78
CA PRO A 196 -4.75 8.02 -21.72
C PRO A 196 -5.06 8.49 -23.16
N ASN A 197 -6.34 8.62 -23.53
CA ASN A 197 -6.79 9.19 -24.80
C ASN A 197 -7.66 10.42 -24.51
N GLY A 198 -7.27 11.61 -24.99
CA GLY A 198 -7.99 12.89 -24.80
C GLY A 198 -9.35 13.00 -25.51
N ASN A 199 -10.02 11.87 -25.78
CA ASN A 199 -11.27 11.78 -26.53
C ASN A 199 -12.51 11.70 -25.62
N GLN A 200 -12.34 11.68 -24.30
CA GLN A 200 -13.42 11.81 -23.32
C GLN A 200 -13.10 12.96 -22.36
N GLU A 201 -14.12 13.66 -21.91
CA GLU A 201 -14.04 14.88 -21.11
C GLU A 201 -13.20 14.67 -19.83
N GLY A 202 -11.91 15.02 -19.90
CA GLY A 202 -10.95 14.94 -18.80
C GLY A 202 -9.55 15.38 -19.25
N PRO A 203 -8.60 15.61 -18.31
CA PRO A 203 -7.25 16.03 -18.65
C PRO A 203 -6.54 14.90 -19.42
N SER A 204 -6.15 15.18 -20.66
CA SER A 204 -5.30 14.27 -21.44
C SER A 204 -4.01 14.00 -20.68
N ALA A 205 -3.52 12.75 -20.72
CA ALA A 205 -2.24 12.34 -20.13
C ALA A 205 -1.12 12.33 -21.20
N PRO A 206 -0.51 13.48 -21.57
CA PRO A 206 0.48 13.55 -22.65
C PRO A 206 1.78 12.78 -22.35
N TRP A 207 2.01 12.46 -21.08
CA TRP A 207 3.15 11.65 -20.62
C TRP A 207 2.90 10.15 -20.80
N PHE A 208 1.65 9.72 -20.97
CA PHE A 208 1.30 8.31 -21.06
C PHE A 208 1.76 7.71 -22.39
N SER A 209 2.37 6.52 -22.31
CA SER A 209 2.68 5.70 -23.47
C SER A 209 2.67 4.23 -23.07
N MET A 210 2.54 3.34 -24.05
CA MET A 210 2.60 1.89 -23.80
C MET A 210 3.97 1.45 -23.28
N ASN A 211 5.05 2.12 -23.69
CA ASN A 211 6.39 1.88 -23.15
C ASN A 211 6.47 2.28 -21.68
N TRP A 212 5.91 3.42 -21.30
CA TRP A 212 5.83 3.83 -19.90
C TRP A 212 5.06 2.79 -19.08
N MET A 213 3.91 2.30 -19.56
CA MET A 213 3.14 1.27 -18.89
C MET A 213 3.93 -0.04 -18.74
N ALA A 214 4.63 -0.46 -19.80
CA ALA A 214 5.49 -1.65 -19.77
C ALA A 214 6.59 -1.53 -18.72
N ASP A 215 7.26 -0.38 -18.66
CA ASP A 215 8.27 -0.09 -17.66
C ASP A 215 7.66 -0.12 -16.24
N GLN A 216 6.48 0.46 -16.03
CA GLN A 216 5.82 0.42 -14.71
C GLN A 216 5.40 -1.01 -14.30
N CYS A 217 4.84 -1.81 -15.20
CA CYS A 217 4.51 -3.21 -14.93
C CYS A 217 5.77 -4.01 -14.59
N TYR A 218 6.85 -3.86 -15.37
CA TYR A 218 8.11 -4.53 -15.05
C TYR A 218 8.66 -4.10 -13.68
N ASN A 219 8.68 -2.80 -13.41
CA ASN A 219 9.19 -2.24 -12.16
C ASN A 219 8.41 -2.71 -10.92
N LEU A 220 7.09 -2.85 -11.02
CA LEU A 220 6.26 -3.42 -9.96
C LEU A 220 6.54 -4.92 -9.78
N ALA A 221 6.72 -5.67 -10.87
CA ALA A 221 7.09 -7.08 -10.79
C ALA A 221 8.47 -7.30 -10.14
N ASP A 222 9.48 -6.47 -10.47
CA ASP A 222 10.80 -6.54 -9.83
C ASP A 222 10.73 -6.18 -8.33
N ALA A 223 9.90 -5.20 -7.96
CA ALA A 223 9.65 -4.87 -6.56
C ALA A 223 9.03 -6.05 -5.79
N ILE A 224 8.00 -6.70 -6.34
CA ILE A 224 7.35 -7.87 -5.72
C ILE A 224 8.33 -9.05 -5.63
N ALA A 225 9.09 -9.33 -6.68
CA ALA A 225 10.13 -10.36 -6.65
C ALA A 225 11.17 -10.07 -5.56
N THR A 226 11.55 -8.81 -5.38
CA THR A 226 12.46 -8.37 -4.32
C THR A 226 11.86 -8.58 -2.93
N ILE A 227 10.59 -8.20 -2.73
CA ILE A 227 9.85 -8.42 -1.47
C ILE A 227 9.83 -9.93 -1.13
N HIS A 228 9.68 -10.78 -2.13
CA HIS A 228 9.71 -12.25 -1.98
C HIS A 228 11.11 -12.83 -1.78
N GLY A 229 12.16 -12.01 -1.77
CA GLY A 229 13.54 -12.43 -1.50
C GLY A 229 14.40 -12.73 -2.73
N HIS A 230 13.94 -12.40 -3.95
CA HIS A 230 14.77 -12.49 -5.15
C HIS A 230 15.67 -11.26 -5.30
N ARG A 231 16.79 -11.42 -5.99
CA ARG A 231 17.69 -10.29 -6.32
C ARG A 231 17.00 -9.35 -7.31
N SER A 232 16.96 -8.05 -7.01
CA SER A 232 16.43 -7.01 -7.91
C SER A 232 17.39 -6.75 -9.08
N GLU A 233 16.82 -6.46 -10.26
CA GLU A 233 17.56 -5.92 -11.40
C GLU A 233 17.66 -4.38 -11.35
N LEU A 234 16.83 -3.73 -10.52
CA LEU A 234 16.78 -2.28 -10.32
C LEU A 234 17.57 -1.82 -9.07
N GLY A 235 18.32 -2.72 -8.44
CA GLY A 235 19.18 -2.39 -7.30
C GLY A 235 18.48 -2.40 -5.93
N GLY A 236 17.29 -2.99 -5.83
CA GLY A 236 16.65 -3.27 -4.54
C GLY A 236 17.17 -4.54 -3.83
N PHE A 237 16.86 -4.65 -2.55
CA PHE A 237 17.16 -5.82 -1.73
C PHE A 237 16.12 -6.00 -0.62
N ALA A 238 15.96 -7.24 -0.17
CA ALA A 238 15.19 -7.58 1.01
C ALA A 238 16.10 -8.26 2.04
N LEU A 239 16.04 -7.80 3.29
CA LEU A 239 16.70 -8.42 4.44
C LEU A 239 16.08 -9.76 4.82
N GLN A 240 14.79 -9.93 4.51
CA GLN A 240 14.03 -11.16 4.74
C GLN A 240 12.90 -11.25 3.71
N PRO A 241 12.61 -12.44 3.15
CA PRO A 241 11.44 -12.66 2.31
C PRO A 241 10.13 -12.37 3.07
N GLN A 242 9.20 -11.69 2.41
CA GLN A 242 7.88 -11.36 2.94
C GLN A 242 6.79 -11.56 1.89
N LEU A 243 5.55 -11.69 2.35
CA LEU A 243 4.36 -11.47 1.51
C LEU A 243 3.81 -10.09 1.79
N HIS A 244 3.37 -9.38 0.76
CA HIS A 244 2.68 -8.11 0.87
C HIS A 244 1.22 -8.29 1.29
N GLN A 245 0.50 -9.21 0.66
CA GLN A 245 -0.91 -9.60 0.92
C GLN A 245 -1.99 -8.55 0.65
N ASP A 246 -1.63 -7.42 0.02
CA ASP A 246 -2.58 -6.33 -0.21
C ASP A 246 -2.22 -5.49 -1.45
N ILE A 247 -1.71 -6.15 -2.51
CA ILE A 247 -1.45 -5.48 -3.78
C ILE A 247 -2.77 -5.12 -4.45
N LYS A 248 -2.98 -3.82 -4.65
CA LYS A 248 -4.17 -3.24 -5.28
C LYS A 248 -3.87 -1.79 -5.69
N PRO A 249 -4.65 -1.18 -6.60
CA PRO A 249 -4.42 0.20 -7.06
C PRO A 249 -4.33 1.23 -5.92
N LYS A 250 -5.07 1.05 -4.82
CA LYS A 250 -5.01 1.95 -3.65
C LYS A 250 -3.67 1.91 -2.90
N ASN A 251 -2.90 0.84 -3.04
CA ASN A 251 -1.59 0.65 -2.41
C ASN A 251 -0.44 0.81 -3.42
N ILE A 252 -0.73 1.31 -4.62
CA ILE A 252 0.28 1.79 -5.57
C ILE A 252 0.19 3.31 -5.61
N ILE A 253 1.29 4.00 -5.39
CA ILE A 253 1.37 5.46 -5.30
C ILE A 253 2.16 6.02 -6.49
N CYS A 254 1.70 7.15 -7.02
CA CYS A 254 2.25 7.79 -8.22
C CYS A 254 3.12 9.01 -7.84
N PHE A 255 4.43 8.90 -8.04
CA PHE A 255 5.39 9.98 -7.79
C PHE A 255 5.71 10.73 -9.07
N ALA A 256 5.70 12.06 -9.02
CA ALA A 256 6.10 12.88 -10.15
C ALA A 256 7.58 12.62 -10.49
N SER A 257 7.91 12.59 -11.77
CA SER A 257 9.25 12.34 -12.28
C SER A 257 9.48 13.12 -13.57
N SER A 258 10.72 13.11 -14.05
CA SER A 258 11.11 13.69 -15.33
C SER A 258 12.03 12.74 -16.08
N VAL A 259 11.66 12.38 -17.30
CA VAL A 259 12.45 11.52 -18.18
C VAL A 259 12.77 12.31 -19.45
N GLY A 260 14.06 12.55 -19.70
CA GLY A 260 14.50 13.37 -20.85
C GLY A 260 13.95 14.80 -20.83
N GLY A 261 13.72 15.38 -19.64
CA GLY A 261 13.16 16.72 -19.46
C GLY A 261 11.63 16.79 -19.62
N LYS A 262 10.95 15.67 -19.87
CA LYS A 262 9.48 15.60 -19.96
C LYS A 262 8.89 15.04 -18.66
N ALA A 263 7.76 15.61 -18.23
CA ALA A 263 7.00 15.11 -17.10
C ALA A 263 6.65 13.62 -17.29
N SER A 264 6.83 12.84 -16.24
CA SER A 264 6.56 11.41 -16.18
C SER A 264 6.14 11.03 -14.76
N TRP A 265 5.84 9.75 -14.54
CA TRP A 265 5.43 9.23 -13.25
C TRP A 265 6.15 7.92 -12.93
N VAL A 266 6.41 7.68 -11.65
CA VAL A 266 6.96 6.41 -11.17
C VAL A 266 6.00 5.81 -10.15
N LEU A 267 5.60 4.56 -10.39
CA LEU A 267 4.74 3.81 -9.49
C LEU A 267 5.56 3.15 -8.38
N LYS A 268 5.08 3.29 -7.14
CA LYS A 268 5.70 2.67 -5.97
C LYS A 268 4.67 1.95 -5.10
N ILE A 269 5.04 0.77 -4.61
CA ILE A 269 4.26 -0.02 -3.67
C ILE A 269 4.33 0.63 -2.28
N ILE A 270 3.20 0.67 -1.58
CA ILE A 270 3.08 1.12 -0.18
C ILE A 270 2.29 0.11 0.66
N ASP A 271 2.23 0.39 1.97
CA ASP A 271 1.36 -0.25 2.95
C ASP A 271 1.68 -1.73 3.24
N PHE A 272 2.73 -1.91 4.03
CA PHE A 272 3.12 -3.21 4.57
C PHE A 272 2.36 -3.58 5.86
N GLY A 273 1.19 -2.97 6.11
CA GLY A 273 0.41 -3.20 7.32
C GLY A 273 -0.12 -4.62 7.48
N LEU A 274 -0.25 -5.35 6.37
CA LEU A 274 -0.64 -6.77 6.33
C LEU A 274 0.52 -7.70 5.98
N SER A 275 1.70 -7.15 5.73
CA SER A 275 2.84 -7.96 5.33
C SER A 275 3.27 -8.90 6.43
N ALA A 276 3.79 -10.06 6.02
CA ALA A 276 4.24 -11.09 6.93
C ALA A 276 5.52 -11.74 6.40
N PRO A 277 6.47 -12.09 7.28
CA PRO A 277 7.65 -12.83 6.87
C PRO A 277 7.26 -14.21 6.35
N VAL A 278 7.86 -14.61 5.23
CA VAL A 278 7.70 -15.96 4.68
C VAL A 278 8.63 -16.89 5.46
N VAL A 279 8.05 -17.88 6.14
CA VAL A 279 8.80 -18.90 6.89
C VAL A 279 8.47 -20.26 6.26
N ASN A 280 9.50 -21.01 5.85
CA ASN A 280 9.33 -22.29 5.13
C ASN A 280 8.46 -22.16 3.86
N GLY A 281 8.64 -21.07 3.11
CA GLY A 281 7.94 -20.83 1.84
C GLY A 281 6.49 -20.37 1.97
N CYS A 282 5.96 -20.20 3.18
CA CYS A 282 4.57 -19.81 3.37
C CYS A 282 4.30 -18.95 4.62
N VAL A 283 3.05 -18.50 4.75
CA VAL A 283 2.52 -17.76 5.88
C VAL A 283 1.21 -18.44 6.33
N PRO A 284 1.03 -18.71 7.64
CA PRO A 284 -0.25 -19.17 8.17
C PRO A 284 -1.31 -18.10 7.94
N ARG A 285 -2.50 -18.52 7.49
CA ARG A 285 -3.63 -17.60 7.36
C ARG A 285 -3.93 -16.94 8.70
N LYS A 286 -3.80 -15.62 8.78
CA LYS A 286 -4.41 -14.83 9.86
C LYS A 286 -5.89 -14.69 9.54
N ASN A 287 -6.77 -14.68 10.55
CA ASN A 287 -8.20 -14.38 10.37
C ASN A 287 -8.33 -12.94 9.85
N ILE A 288 -8.18 -12.73 8.54
CA ILE A 288 -8.41 -11.46 7.88
C ILE A 288 -9.93 -11.36 7.74
N VAL A 289 -10.51 -10.45 8.53
CA VAL A 289 -11.97 -10.21 8.61
C VAL A 289 -12.42 -9.23 7.52
N GLU A 290 -11.57 -8.87 6.56
CA GLU A 290 -11.89 -7.85 5.56
C GLU A 290 -12.12 -8.46 4.18
N ILE A 291 -13.30 -8.16 3.63
CA ILE A 291 -13.66 -8.46 2.25
C ILE A 291 -12.77 -7.62 1.32
N LYS A 292 -12.01 -8.28 0.45
CA LYS A 292 -11.06 -7.62 -0.46
C LYS A 292 -11.30 -8.07 -1.90
N THR A 293 -11.54 -7.12 -2.80
CA THR A 293 -11.76 -7.39 -4.23
C THR A 293 -10.65 -8.20 -4.89
N TYR A 294 -9.39 -7.90 -4.56
CA TYR A 294 -8.20 -8.50 -5.18
C TYR A 294 -7.78 -9.82 -4.52
N ARG A 295 -8.55 -10.34 -3.56
CA ARG A 295 -8.15 -11.54 -2.82
C ARG A 295 -8.13 -12.78 -3.74
N PRO A 296 -7.15 -13.67 -3.58
CA PRO A 296 -7.13 -14.94 -4.28
C PRO A 296 -8.19 -15.93 -3.78
N PRO A 297 -8.60 -16.91 -4.60
CA PRO A 297 -9.61 -17.91 -4.24
C PRO A 297 -9.19 -18.86 -3.12
N GLU A 298 -7.90 -19.08 -2.90
CA GLU A 298 -7.42 -19.90 -1.78
C GLU A 298 -7.83 -19.32 -0.43
N GLU A 299 -8.17 -18.03 -0.34
CA GLU A 299 -8.76 -17.44 0.87
C GLU A 299 -10.12 -18.04 1.24
N ALA A 300 -10.84 -18.69 0.33
CA ALA A 300 -12.08 -19.37 0.66
C ALA A 300 -11.86 -20.61 1.55
N TYR A 301 -10.62 -21.13 1.64
CA TYR A 301 -10.32 -22.37 2.33
C TYR A 301 -9.65 -22.13 3.70
N PRO A 302 -10.26 -22.54 4.82
CA PRO A 302 -9.68 -22.33 6.16
C PRO A 302 -8.31 -22.98 6.38
N GLN A 303 -8.03 -24.08 5.67
CA GLN A 303 -6.77 -24.83 5.78
C GLN A 303 -5.74 -24.44 4.71
N SER A 304 -6.00 -23.40 3.90
CA SER A 304 -5.06 -22.97 2.87
C SER A 304 -3.79 -22.41 3.49
N VAL A 305 -2.66 -22.82 2.94
CA VAL A 305 -1.37 -22.18 3.17
C VAL A 305 -1.22 -21.04 2.16
N ILE A 306 -0.84 -19.84 2.62
CA ILE A 306 -0.63 -18.67 1.77
C ILE A 306 0.86 -18.59 1.40
N ASP A 307 1.17 -18.52 0.12
CA ASP A 307 2.55 -18.38 -0.40
C ASP A 307 2.69 -17.14 -1.31
N THR A 308 3.83 -17.03 -1.98
CA THR A 308 4.15 -15.89 -2.87
C THR A 308 3.22 -15.77 -4.08
N SER A 309 2.49 -16.83 -4.45
CA SER A 309 1.51 -16.81 -5.53
C SER A 309 0.28 -15.96 -5.20
N TRP A 310 0.08 -15.63 -3.92
CA TRP A 310 -0.95 -14.70 -3.47
C TRP A 310 -0.74 -13.30 -4.06
N ASP A 311 0.47 -12.77 -3.93
CA ASP A 311 0.80 -11.44 -4.44
C ASP A 311 0.86 -11.43 -5.98
N VAL A 312 1.19 -12.56 -6.61
CA VAL A 312 1.12 -12.72 -8.07
C VAL A 312 -0.32 -12.64 -8.58
N TRP A 313 -1.28 -13.29 -7.92
CA TRP A 313 -2.71 -13.14 -8.26
C TRP A 313 -3.17 -11.68 -8.13
N CYS A 314 -2.83 -11.04 -7.00
CA CYS A 314 -3.20 -9.64 -6.75
C CYS A 314 -2.61 -8.71 -7.83
N LEU A 315 -1.35 -8.95 -8.20
CA LEU A 315 -0.67 -8.21 -9.26
C LEU A 315 -1.31 -8.44 -10.64
N GLY A 316 -1.76 -9.66 -10.94
CA GLY A 316 -2.48 -9.97 -12.17
C GLY A 316 -3.81 -9.22 -12.26
N CYS A 317 -4.59 -9.21 -11.17
CA CYS A 317 -5.82 -8.42 -11.08
C CYS A 317 -5.55 -6.92 -11.30
N LEU A 318 -4.45 -6.39 -10.74
CA LEU A 318 -4.02 -5.01 -10.96
C LEU A 318 -3.66 -4.75 -12.43
N TYR A 319 -2.90 -5.64 -13.07
CA TYR A 319 -2.53 -5.49 -14.48
C TYR A 319 -3.72 -5.55 -15.43
N LEU A 320 -4.71 -6.39 -15.13
CA LEU A 320 -5.94 -6.43 -15.91
C LEU A 320 -6.69 -5.09 -15.85
N GLU A 321 -6.86 -4.50 -14.65
CA GLU A 321 -7.48 -3.18 -14.53
C GLU A 321 -6.62 -2.06 -15.14
N PHE A 322 -5.30 -2.16 -15.07
CA PHE A 322 -4.39 -1.21 -15.69
C PHE A 322 -4.50 -1.23 -17.23
N ALA A 323 -4.63 -2.42 -17.83
CA ALA A 323 -4.86 -2.57 -19.26
C ALA A 323 -6.24 -2.03 -19.68
N ILE A 324 -7.28 -2.28 -18.87
CA ILE A 324 -8.62 -1.71 -19.09
C ILE A 324 -8.56 -0.18 -19.09
N TRP A 325 -7.91 0.42 -18.08
CA TRP A 325 -7.73 1.87 -18.04
C TRP A 325 -6.96 2.38 -19.26
N ALA A 326 -5.83 1.75 -19.60
CA ALA A 326 -4.98 2.16 -20.73
C ALA A 326 -5.74 2.16 -22.07
N LEU A 327 -6.64 1.20 -22.27
CA LEU A 327 -7.38 1.02 -23.52
C LEU A 327 -8.70 1.79 -23.58
N ASN A 328 -9.39 1.95 -22.44
CA ASN A 328 -10.78 2.41 -22.39
C ASN A 328 -11.07 3.51 -21.36
N GLY A 329 -10.10 3.88 -20.52
CA GLY A 329 -10.25 4.89 -19.47
C GLY A 329 -10.90 4.37 -18.18
N SER A 330 -11.02 5.26 -17.19
CA SER A 330 -11.49 4.95 -15.82
C SER A 330 -12.94 4.46 -15.75
N ALA A 331 -13.82 5.00 -16.61
CA ALA A 331 -15.21 4.60 -16.69
C ALA A 331 -15.37 3.09 -16.96
N GLU A 332 -14.49 2.51 -17.77
CA GLU A 332 -14.56 1.08 -18.07
C GLU A 332 -14.14 0.20 -16.89
N ILE A 333 -13.31 0.70 -15.97
CA ILE A 333 -13.00 -0.02 -14.72
C ILE A 333 -14.26 -0.09 -13.83
N VAL A 334 -15.06 0.98 -13.79
CA VAL A 334 -16.33 1.00 -13.06
C VAL A 334 -17.32 0.01 -13.68
N ASN A 335 -17.42 -0.02 -15.01
CA ASN A 335 -18.26 -1.00 -15.72
C ASN A 335 -17.77 -2.43 -15.48
N PHE A 336 -16.45 -2.66 -15.45
CA PHE A 336 -15.86 -3.96 -15.17
C PHE A 336 -16.21 -4.44 -13.76
N GLN A 337 -16.10 -3.57 -12.75
CA GLN A 337 -16.56 -3.86 -11.40
C GLN A 337 -18.06 -4.19 -11.34
N ALA A 338 -18.89 -3.43 -12.05
CA ALA A 338 -20.34 -3.66 -12.07
C ALA A 338 -20.69 -5.04 -12.68
N GLU A 339 -19.99 -5.48 -13.74
CA GLU A 339 -20.19 -6.83 -14.28
C GLU A 339 -19.74 -7.92 -13.31
N ARG A 340 -18.58 -7.76 -12.65
CA ARG A 340 -18.13 -8.72 -11.63
C ARG A 340 -19.15 -8.86 -10.50
N LEU A 341 -19.79 -7.78 -10.09
CA LEU A 341 -20.82 -7.80 -9.03
C LEU A 341 -22.10 -8.55 -9.44
N LYS A 342 -22.42 -8.64 -10.74
CA LYS A 342 -23.59 -9.42 -11.23
C LYS A 342 -23.36 -10.92 -11.15
N GLU A 343 -22.10 -11.36 -11.13
CA GLU A 343 -21.73 -12.77 -11.09
C GLU A 343 -21.61 -13.27 -9.65
N LEU A 344 -22.70 -13.86 -9.15
CA LEU A 344 -22.84 -14.30 -7.76
C LEU A 344 -22.17 -15.65 -7.49
N HIS A 345 -21.80 -15.88 -6.23
CA HIS A 345 -21.46 -17.20 -5.71
C HIS A 345 -22.72 -18.09 -5.71
N ASP A 346 -22.56 -19.39 -5.98
CA ASP A 346 -23.64 -20.34 -5.71
C ASP A 346 -23.84 -20.40 -4.17
N THR A 347 -25.09 -20.49 -3.73
CA THR A 347 -25.44 -20.62 -2.31
C THR A 347 -25.58 -22.09 -1.92
N ASP A 348 -25.39 -22.40 -0.64
CA ASP A 348 -25.92 -23.64 -0.08
C ASP A 348 -27.43 -23.49 0.10
N ASP A 349 -28.20 -24.51 -0.29
CA ASP A 349 -29.67 -24.53 -0.28
C ASP A 349 -30.29 -24.27 1.12
N GLU A 350 -29.46 -24.23 2.17
CA GLU A 350 -29.84 -23.98 3.56
C GLU A 350 -29.80 -22.50 3.99
N HIS A 351 -29.39 -21.56 3.13
CA HIS A 351 -29.31 -20.15 3.53
C HIS A 351 -30.63 -19.40 3.28
N GLU A 352 -31.32 -19.01 4.36
CA GLU A 352 -32.48 -18.10 4.35
C GLU A 352 -32.16 -16.68 3.84
N PHE A 353 -30.87 -16.37 3.61
CA PHE A 353 -30.42 -15.04 3.22
C PHE A 353 -30.12 -14.95 1.72
N PRO A 354 -30.42 -13.81 1.07
CA PRO A 354 -30.06 -13.59 -0.32
C PRO A 354 -28.54 -13.72 -0.54
N PRO A 355 -28.09 -14.14 -1.73
CA PRO A 355 -26.68 -14.26 -2.06
C PRO A 355 -25.95 -12.95 -1.79
N VAL A 356 -24.80 -13.04 -1.11
CA VAL A 356 -23.98 -11.87 -0.80
C VAL A 356 -23.40 -11.31 -2.09
N LEU A 357 -23.73 -10.06 -2.39
CA LEU A 357 -23.11 -9.31 -3.47
C LEU A 357 -21.66 -8.99 -3.07
N GLU A 358 -20.72 -9.64 -3.75
CA GLU A 358 -19.31 -9.48 -3.46
C GLU A 358 -18.50 -9.23 -4.74
N ASP A 359 -17.75 -8.13 -4.75
CA ASP A 359 -16.82 -7.83 -5.83
C ASP A 359 -15.55 -8.67 -5.63
N THR A 360 -15.33 -9.61 -6.53
CA THR A 360 -14.22 -10.56 -6.57
C THR A 360 -13.94 -10.90 -8.03
N PHE A 361 -12.75 -11.43 -8.33
CA PHE A 361 -12.40 -11.92 -9.67
C PHE A 361 -12.83 -13.38 -9.93
N PHE A 362 -13.38 -14.06 -8.93
CA PHE A 362 -13.84 -15.45 -9.01
C PHE A 362 -15.20 -15.62 -8.33
N SER A 363 -15.96 -16.62 -8.76
CA SER A 363 -17.19 -17.08 -8.10
C SER A 363 -16.95 -18.48 -7.53
N MET A 364 -17.63 -18.81 -6.43
CA MET A 364 -17.61 -20.17 -5.90
C MET A 364 -18.78 -20.90 -6.54
N ARG A 365 -18.50 -22.01 -7.23
CA ARG A 365 -19.49 -22.80 -7.95
C ARG A 365 -19.60 -24.21 -7.38
N ARG A 366 -20.82 -24.73 -7.34
CA ARG A 366 -21.09 -26.12 -6.97
C ARG A 366 -20.68 -27.03 -8.13
N VAL A 367 -19.80 -27.99 -7.88
CA VAL A 367 -19.50 -29.05 -8.86
C VAL A 367 -19.89 -30.42 -8.33
N GLU A 368 -20.58 -31.19 -9.18
CA GLU A 368 -20.95 -32.59 -8.91
C GLU A 368 -19.73 -33.53 -9.00
N PHE A 369 -18.68 -33.12 -9.72
CA PHE A 369 -17.45 -33.89 -9.89
C PHE A 369 -16.22 -32.97 -9.86
N VAL A 370 -15.21 -33.30 -9.04
CA VAL A 370 -13.97 -32.53 -8.95
C VAL A 370 -12.99 -32.98 -10.03
N PRO A 371 -12.60 -32.09 -10.96
CA PRO A 371 -11.56 -32.39 -11.95
C PRO A 371 -10.25 -32.85 -11.28
N GLN A 372 -9.56 -33.84 -11.88
CA GLN A 372 -8.36 -34.44 -11.27
C GLN A 372 -7.26 -33.42 -10.93
N ASN A 373 -7.13 -32.35 -11.71
CA ASN A 373 -6.16 -31.26 -11.51
C ASN A 373 -6.47 -30.34 -10.32
N MET A 374 -7.66 -30.42 -9.70
CA MET A 374 -8.04 -29.64 -8.50
C MET A 374 -8.04 -30.49 -7.20
N ARG A 375 -7.63 -31.76 -7.27
CA ARG A 375 -7.64 -32.67 -6.10
C ARG A 375 -6.68 -32.27 -4.98
N ALA A 376 -5.65 -31.47 -5.27
CA ALA A 376 -4.69 -30.98 -4.27
C ALA A 376 -5.32 -30.02 -3.23
N ILE A 377 -6.56 -29.55 -3.46
CA ILE A 377 -7.22 -28.50 -2.67
C ILE A 377 -8.24 -29.07 -1.66
N SER A 378 -8.58 -30.38 -1.67
CA SER A 378 -9.74 -30.89 -0.92
C SER A 378 -9.60 -32.32 -0.36
N VAL A 379 -9.81 -32.49 0.96
CA VAL A 379 -9.80 -33.79 1.69
C VAL A 379 -11.19 -34.25 2.19
N VAL A 380 -12.31 -33.51 1.97
CA VAL A 380 -13.62 -33.87 2.59
C VAL A 380 -14.76 -34.09 1.57
N GLU A 381 -15.70 -34.99 1.92
CA GLU A 381 -16.87 -35.49 1.16
C GLU A 381 -18.15 -34.67 1.44
N SER A 382 -18.43 -33.65 0.63
CA SER A 382 -19.71 -32.90 0.54
C SER A 382 -19.75 -32.25 -0.86
N PRO A 383 -20.89 -31.73 -1.41
CA PRO A 383 -20.88 -31.04 -2.70
C PRO A 383 -19.81 -29.93 -2.70
N LYS A 384 -18.83 -30.02 -3.60
CA LYS A 384 -17.62 -29.22 -3.47
C LYS A 384 -17.82 -27.86 -4.13
N MET A 385 -17.78 -26.82 -3.30
CA MET A 385 -17.66 -25.45 -3.78
C MET A 385 -16.24 -25.25 -4.31
N VAL A 386 -16.11 -24.96 -5.60
CA VAL A 386 -14.83 -24.70 -6.26
C VAL A 386 -14.78 -23.28 -6.82
N PRO A 387 -13.64 -22.59 -6.73
CA PRO A 387 -13.47 -21.29 -7.35
C PRO A 387 -13.39 -21.43 -8.87
N VAL A 388 -14.21 -20.66 -9.55
CA VAL A 388 -14.22 -20.50 -11.00
C VAL A 388 -14.06 -19.02 -11.32
N LEU A 389 -13.18 -18.69 -12.25
CA LEU A 389 -13.03 -17.31 -12.71
C LEU A 389 -14.36 -16.80 -13.25
N LYS A 390 -14.68 -15.55 -12.93
CA LYS A 390 -15.88 -14.90 -13.45
C LYS A 390 -15.78 -14.74 -14.96
N GLU A 391 -16.90 -14.88 -15.67
CA GLU A 391 -16.96 -14.73 -17.13
C GLU A 391 -16.47 -13.36 -17.57
N SER A 392 -16.78 -12.31 -16.79
CA SER A 392 -16.26 -10.95 -16.98
C SER A 392 -14.73 -10.84 -16.90
N VAL A 393 -14.06 -11.80 -16.23
CA VAL A 393 -12.61 -11.86 -16.03
C VAL A 393 -11.92 -12.74 -17.08
N THR A 394 -12.61 -13.75 -17.64
CA THR A 394 -12.04 -14.73 -18.57
C THR A 394 -12.16 -14.36 -20.06
N SER A 395 -11.22 -14.87 -20.86
CA SER A 395 -11.25 -14.86 -22.32
C SER A 395 -11.67 -16.23 -22.86
N VAL A 396 -12.95 -16.60 -22.80
CA VAL A 396 -13.48 -17.69 -23.65
C VAL A 396 -12.63 -18.97 -23.67
N SER A 397 -12.35 -19.59 -22.52
CA SER A 397 -11.69 -20.90 -22.50
C SER A 397 -12.54 -22.04 -23.13
N THR A 398 -13.68 -21.73 -23.74
CA THR A 398 -14.61 -22.69 -24.36
C THR A 398 -14.75 -22.58 -25.88
N ALA A 399 -13.90 -21.82 -26.59
CA ALA A 399 -13.95 -21.75 -28.06
C ALA A 399 -13.03 -22.77 -28.79
N LEU A 400 -12.23 -23.57 -28.08
CA LEU A 400 -11.34 -24.59 -28.68
C LEU A 400 -11.74 -26.04 -28.36
N LYS A 401 -12.99 -26.29 -27.94
CA LYS A 401 -13.58 -27.64 -27.91
C LYS A 401 -14.81 -27.72 -28.81
N SER A 402 -14.65 -27.34 -30.07
CA SER A 402 -15.53 -27.82 -31.14
C SER A 402 -15.04 -29.19 -31.61
N SER A 403 -15.58 -30.25 -31.01
CA SER A 403 -15.95 -31.45 -31.76
C SER A 403 -17.38 -31.80 -31.33
N PRO A 404 -18.38 -31.59 -32.19
CA PRO A 404 -19.73 -32.02 -31.92
C PRO A 404 -19.90 -33.48 -32.35
N THR A 405 -20.26 -34.34 -31.41
CA THR A 405 -21.04 -35.53 -31.74
C THR A 405 -22.24 -35.63 -30.78
N VAL A 406 -23.39 -35.25 -31.36
CA VAL A 406 -24.75 -35.82 -31.17
C VAL A 406 -25.53 -35.47 -29.88
N GLN A 407 -26.55 -34.60 -30.09
CA GLN A 407 -27.93 -34.55 -29.55
C GLN A 407 -28.14 -34.49 -28.02
N SER A 408 -29.06 -33.71 -27.44
CA SER A 408 -30.43 -33.35 -27.85
C SER A 408 -30.94 -32.11 -27.09
N ASP A 409 -32.13 -31.66 -27.48
CA ASP A 409 -32.71 -30.32 -27.37
C ASP A 409 -33.28 -29.84 -26.02
N ALA A 410 -33.50 -28.53 -26.00
CA ALA A 410 -34.56 -27.81 -25.27
C ALA A 410 -34.35 -27.43 -23.78
N SER A 411 -33.18 -26.86 -23.45
CA SER A 411 -33.04 -25.95 -22.28
C SER A 411 -31.96 -24.87 -22.45
N ILE A 412 -31.33 -24.77 -23.63
CA ILE A 412 -30.08 -24.05 -23.88
C ILE A 412 -30.29 -22.74 -24.69
N SER A 413 -31.41 -22.02 -24.50
CA SER A 413 -31.70 -20.80 -25.27
C SER A 413 -31.49 -19.49 -24.50
N MET A 414 -31.48 -19.51 -23.16
CA MET A 414 -31.18 -18.30 -22.35
C MET A 414 -29.72 -18.19 -21.89
N SER A 415 -29.02 -19.30 -21.60
CA SER A 415 -27.62 -19.23 -21.14
C SER A 415 -26.60 -18.90 -22.26
N ARG A 416 -26.90 -19.24 -23.53
CA ARG A 416 -26.03 -18.90 -24.67
C ARG A 416 -26.01 -17.41 -25.02
N LYS A 417 -27.04 -16.63 -24.67
CA LYS A 417 -27.08 -15.19 -24.97
C LYS A 417 -26.22 -14.37 -24.00
N GLN A 418 -26.10 -14.79 -22.74
CA GLN A 418 -25.23 -14.13 -21.75
C GLN A 418 -23.75 -14.54 -21.90
N ALA A 419 -23.45 -15.83 -22.09
CA ALA A 419 -22.08 -16.32 -22.29
C ALA A 419 -21.40 -15.76 -23.57
N ASN A 420 -22.20 -15.40 -24.59
CA ASN A 420 -21.69 -14.75 -25.81
C ASN A 420 -21.30 -13.27 -25.62
N HIS A 421 -21.77 -12.60 -24.57
CA HIS A 421 -21.54 -11.16 -24.40
C HIS A 421 -20.23 -10.87 -23.64
N CYS A 422 -19.89 -11.64 -22.59
CA CYS A 422 -18.62 -11.48 -21.86
C CYS A 422 -17.40 -11.95 -22.66
N SER A 423 -17.57 -13.01 -23.48
CA SER A 423 -16.57 -13.52 -24.41
C SER A 423 -16.06 -12.50 -25.45
N GLN A 424 -16.77 -11.39 -25.62
CA GLN A 424 -16.42 -10.31 -26.53
C GLN A 424 -15.46 -9.30 -25.89
N ARG A 425 -15.37 -9.19 -24.57
CA ARG A 425 -14.68 -8.06 -23.90
C ARG A 425 -13.16 -8.15 -23.95
N PHE A 426 -12.58 -9.28 -23.55
CA PHE A 426 -11.14 -9.48 -23.71
C PHE A 426 -10.74 -9.49 -25.18
N ARG A 427 -11.57 -10.09 -26.06
CA ARG A 427 -11.38 -9.95 -27.51
C ARG A 427 -11.53 -8.51 -27.99
N ALA A 428 -12.37 -7.69 -27.38
CA ALA A 428 -12.51 -6.26 -27.71
C ALA A 428 -11.30 -5.45 -27.21
N LEU A 429 -10.70 -5.83 -26.08
CA LEU A 429 -9.42 -5.28 -25.62
C LEU A 429 -8.29 -5.65 -26.59
N LEU A 430 -8.20 -6.92 -27.00
CA LEU A 430 -7.21 -7.39 -27.97
C LEU A 430 -7.42 -6.81 -29.38
N ASN A 431 -8.67 -6.65 -29.81
CA ASN A 431 -9.02 -6.06 -31.11
C ASN A 431 -9.02 -4.52 -31.07
N ASN A 432 -8.66 -3.89 -29.94
CA ASN A 432 -8.52 -2.45 -29.85
C ASN A 432 -7.33 -2.01 -30.71
N SER A 433 -7.50 -1.00 -31.56
CA SER A 433 -6.44 -0.50 -32.45
C SER A 433 -5.21 0.03 -31.70
N MET A 434 -5.35 0.34 -30.41
CA MET A 434 -4.26 0.75 -29.51
C MET A 434 -3.57 -0.42 -28.81
N CYS A 435 -4.03 -1.67 -29.02
CA CYS A 435 -3.45 -2.84 -28.39
C CYS A 435 -2.08 -3.15 -29.01
N THR A 436 -1.03 -2.99 -28.22
CA THR A 436 0.35 -3.25 -28.62
C THR A 436 0.73 -4.71 -28.38
N LYS A 437 1.88 -5.14 -28.93
CA LYS A 437 2.48 -6.44 -28.62
C LYS A 437 2.67 -6.64 -27.11
N PHE A 438 3.06 -5.58 -26.39
CA PHE A 438 3.17 -5.59 -24.93
C PHE A 438 1.83 -5.88 -24.26
N LEU A 439 0.77 -5.13 -24.58
CA LEU A 439 -0.53 -5.33 -23.95
C LEU A 439 -1.11 -6.72 -24.23
N THR A 440 -0.95 -7.21 -25.46
CA THR A 440 -1.35 -8.57 -25.84
C THR A 440 -0.63 -9.60 -24.96
N GLY A 441 0.70 -9.52 -24.89
CA GLY A 441 1.50 -10.44 -24.07
C GLY A 441 1.22 -10.32 -22.57
N LEU A 442 1.02 -9.10 -22.05
CA LEU A 442 0.65 -8.87 -20.66
C LEU A 442 -0.68 -9.52 -20.30
N LEU A 443 -1.70 -9.34 -21.16
CA LEU A 443 -3.04 -9.90 -20.95
C LEU A 443 -3.04 -11.43 -21.05
N GLU A 444 -2.38 -12.00 -22.07
CA GLU A 444 -2.24 -13.45 -22.23
C GLU A 444 -1.48 -14.08 -21.05
N TYR A 445 -0.39 -13.46 -20.58
CA TYR A 445 0.35 -13.92 -19.41
C TYR A 445 -0.47 -13.81 -18.13
N THR A 446 -1.17 -12.69 -17.95
CA THR A 446 -2.05 -12.47 -16.79
C THR A 446 -3.11 -13.57 -16.69
N GLU A 447 -3.77 -13.90 -17.80
CA GLU A 447 -4.78 -14.96 -17.85
C GLU A 447 -4.17 -16.37 -17.65
N SER A 448 -3.08 -16.68 -18.34
CA SER A 448 -2.54 -18.04 -18.39
C SER A 448 -1.59 -18.39 -17.24
N ARG A 449 -1.06 -17.39 -16.52
CA ARG A 449 -0.01 -17.56 -15.51
C ARG A 449 -0.27 -16.86 -14.17
N MET A 450 -1.11 -15.82 -14.10
CA MET A 450 -1.29 -15.04 -12.85
C MET A 450 -2.67 -15.24 -12.20
N ILE A 451 -3.76 -14.99 -12.94
CA ILE A 451 -5.14 -15.11 -12.45
C ILE A 451 -5.64 -16.54 -12.68
N ILE A 452 -4.99 -17.52 -12.05
CA ILE A 452 -5.39 -18.94 -12.10
C ILE A 452 -5.94 -19.37 -10.74
N THR A 453 -7.08 -20.06 -10.70
CA THR A 453 -7.70 -20.42 -9.41
C THR A 453 -6.89 -21.44 -8.61
N ASN A 454 -6.13 -22.31 -9.27
CA ASN A 454 -5.15 -23.18 -8.62
C ASN A 454 -3.85 -22.42 -8.35
N SER A 455 -3.57 -22.10 -7.08
CA SER A 455 -2.36 -21.36 -6.66
C SER A 455 -1.07 -22.06 -7.08
N GLY A 456 -0.99 -23.39 -6.98
CA GLY A 456 0.19 -24.18 -7.35
C GLY A 456 0.51 -24.21 -8.84
N SER A 457 -0.37 -23.67 -9.70
CA SER A 457 -0.14 -23.52 -11.14
C SER A 457 0.19 -22.08 -11.55
N ARG A 458 0.14 -21.12 -10.61
CA ARG A 458 0.51 -19.73 -10.90
C ARG A 458 2.02 -19.61 -11.07
N ALA A 459 2.42 -18.63 -11.86
CA ALA A 459 3.81 -18.23 -11.94
C ALA A 459 4.31 -17.69 -10.59
N THR A 460 5.61 -17.81 -10.38
CA THR A 460 6.30 -17.10 -9.30
C THR A 460 6.46 -15.62 -9.65
N SER A 461 6.76 -14.79 -8.64
CA SER A 461 7.11 -13.38 -8.87
C SER A 461 8.37 -13.20 -9.73
N ALA A 462 9.34 -14.12 -9.63
CA ALA A 462 10.55 -14.10 -10.44
C ALA A 462 10.24 -14.39 -11.92
N GLU A 463 9.46 -15.44 -12.20
CA GLU A 463 8.99 -15.75 -13.56
C GLU A 463 8.16 -14.60 -14.15
N THR A 464 7.31 -13.96 -13.33
CA THR A 464 6.50 -12.80 -13.76
C THR A 464 7.40 -11.65 -14.19
N ARG A 465 8.40 -11.30 -13.37
CA ARG A 465 9.38 -10.27 -13.72
C ARG A 465 10.15 -10.61 -15.00
N GLU A 466 10.64 -11.85 -15.11
CA GLU A 466 11.43 -12.29 -16.27
C GLU A 466 10.62 -12.20 -17.57
N CYS A 467 9.35 -12.60 -17.54
CA CYS A 467 8.45 -12.46 -18.69
C CYS A 467 8.27 -10.99 -19.08
N LEU A 468 8.06 -10.09 -18.11
CA LEU A 468 7.86 -8.67 -18.39
C LEU A 468 9.14 -7.94 -18.83
N ALA A 469 10.32 -8.48 -18.53
CA ALA A 469 11.60 -7.86 -18.90
C ALA A 469 11.75 -7.66 -20.41
N GLU A 470 11.13 -8.51 -21.22
CA GLU A 470 11.18 -8.47 -22.70
C GLU A 470 10.48 -7.25 -23.30
N TYR A 471 9.58 -6.60 -22.56
CA TYR A 471 8.78 -5.48 -23.04
C TYR A 471 9.30 -4.11 -22.61
N THR A 472 10.38 -4.08 -21.81
CA THR A 472 10.93 -2.84 -21.26
C THR A 472 11.64 -2.01 -22.33
N SER A 473 11.62 -0.69 -22.15
CA SER A 473 12.29 0.27 -23.04
C SER A 473 13.79 0.01 -23.16
N ALA A 474 14.42 -0.55 -22.12
CA ALA A 474 15.86 -0.85 -22.08
C ALA A 474 16.30 -1.99 -23.01
N LYS A 475 15.39 -2.90 -23.40
CA LYS A 475 15.67 -4.00 -24.35
C LYS A 475 15.24 -3.72 -25.79
N ASN A 476 14.41 -2.69 -26.01
CA ASN A 476 13.87 -2.31 -27.31
C ASN A 476 14.60 -1.10 -27.95
N GLY A 477 15.71 -0.67 -27.35
CA GLY A 477 16.53 0.48 -27.78
C GLY A 477 17.78 0.12 -28.54
#